data_AF-A0A0F8Y273-F1
#
_entry.id   AF-A0A0F8Y273-F1
#
_cell.length_a   1.000
_cell.length_b   1.000
_cell.length_c   1.000
_cell.angle_alpha   90.00
_cell.angle_beta   90.00
_cell.angle_gamma   90.00
#
_symmetry.space_group_name_H-M   'P 1'
#
loop_
_entity.id
_entity.type
_entity.pdbx_description
1 polymer ?
#
loop_
_entity_poly.entity_id
_entity_poly.type
_entity_poly.pdbx_seq_one_letter_code
_entity_poly.pdbx_strand_id
1 'polypeptide(L)'
;MNEYRSFIKKAKASARSWDNEELLNNLENIDSTRGPIYSRTHAEQWAINANVHYNNWANFSVNDLRPVVEAFQDLCLLFLCHSCGGIIYLAKQNFKPVNVRCNCGTINWNLIKKK
;
A
#
# COMPACT_ATOMS: atom_id res chain seq x y z
N MET A 1 -7.62 -0.22 -3.08
CA MET A 1 -7.24 0.16 -1.70
C MET A 1 -7.76 -0.81 -0.62
N ASN A 2 -8.99 -1.32 -0.71
CA ASN A 2 -9.55 -2.22 0.32
C ASN A 2 -8.84 -3.59 0.46
N GLU A 3 -8.38 -4.17 -0.65
CA GLU A 3 -7.71 -5.48 -0.64
C GLU A 3 -6.37 -5.46 0.10
N TYR A 4 -5.54 -4.44 -0.16
CA TYR A 4 -4.26 -4.28 0.54
C TYR A 4 -4.47 -4.15 2.07
N ARG A 5 -5.46 -3.34 2.49
CA ARG A 5 -5.87 -3.26 3.91
C ARG A 5 -6.35 -4.61 4.46
N SER A 6 -7.11 -5.38 3.66
CA SER A 6 -7.57 -6.71 4.05
C SER A 6 -6.42 -7.68 4.26
N PHE A 7 -5.40 -7.66 3.39
CA PHE A 7 -4.21 -8.50 3.55
C PHE A 7 -3.38 -8.11 4.76
N ILE A 8 -3.18 -6.82 5.05
CA ILE A 8 -2.51 -6.37 6.28
C ILE A 8 -3.26 -6.88 7.52
N LYS A 9 -4.60 -6.75 7.56
CA LYS A 9 -5.41 -7.26 8.68
C LYS A 9 -5.25 -8.78 8.87
N LYS A 10 -5.27 -9.55 7.77
CA LYS A 10 -5.05 -11.00 7.81
C LYS A 10 -3.64 -11.35 8.28
N ALA A 11 -2.63 -10.63 7.79
CA ALA A 11 -1.25 -10.81 8.19
C ALA A 11 -1.02 -10.51 9.67
N LYS A 12 -1.61 -9.42 10.21
CA LYS A 12 -1.57 -9.12 11.66
C LYS A 12 -2.20 -10.24 12.49
N ALA A 13 -3.35 -10.76 12.05
CA ALA A 13 -4.04 -11.83 12.74
C ALA A 13 -3.27 -13.17 12.69
N SER A 14 -2.57 -13.42 11.58
CA SER A 14 -1.64 -14.53 11.42
C SER A 14 -0.42 -14.36 12.33
N ALA A 15 0.25 -13.21 12.31
CA ALA A 15 1.39 -12.90 13.17
C ALA A 15 1.07 -13.11 14.66
N ARG A 16 -0.10 -12.64 15.13
CA ARG A 16 -0.59 -12.90 16.49
C ARG A 16 -0.75 -14.38 16.80
N SER A 17 -1.28 -15.18 15.87
CA SER A 17 -1.46 -16.63 16.11
C SER A 17 -0.14 -17.42 16.12
N TRP A 18 0.92 -16.85 15.53
CA TRP A 18 2.26 -17.45 15.47
C TRP A 18 3.24 -16.82 16.47
N ASP A 19 2.77 -15.94 17.36
CA ASP A 19 3.59 -15.18 18.31
C ASP A 19 4.76 -14.42 17.66
N ASN A 20 4.54 -13.92 16.43
CA ASN A 20 5.54 -13.14 15.67
C ASN A 20 5.34 -11.64 15.91
N GLU A 21 5.89 -11.13 17.00
CA GLU A 21 5.78 -9.72 17.40
C GLU A 21 6.47 -8.77 16.43
N GLU A 22 7.63 -9.16 15.87
CA GLU A 22 8.38 -8.35 14.91
C GLU A 22 7.53 -8.04 13.67
N LEU A 23 6.94 -9.07 13.06
CA LEU A 23 6.06 -8.90 11.91
C LEU A 23 4.81 -8.10 12.27
N LEU A 24 4.25 -8.32 13.46
CA LEU A 24 3.08 -7.58 13.93
C LEU A 24 3.37 -6.08 14.02
N ASN A 25 4.48 -5.70 14.67
CA ASN A 25 4.90 -4.30 14.82
C ASN A 25 5.17 -3.65 13.46
N ASN A 26 5.85 -4.36 12.56
CA ASN A 26 6.08 -3.88 11.20
C ASN A 26 4.76 -3.63 10.44
N LEU A 27 3.78 -4.53 10.57
CA LEU A 27 2.47 -4.37 9.94
C LEU A 27 1.62 -3.28 10.60
N GLU A 28 1.77 -3.01 11.89
CA GLU A 28 1.13 -1.87 12.56
C GLU A 28 1.65 -0.54 12.00
N ASN A 29 2.98 -0.41 11.82
CA ASN A 29 3.60 0.76 11.20
C ASN A 29 3.17 0.96 9.73
N ILE A 30 3.05 -0.12 8.97
CA ILE A 30 2.56 -0.04 7.58
C ILE A 30 1.08 0.39 7.55
N ASP A 31 0.24 -0.11 8.46
CA ASP A 31 -1.19 0.24 8.47
C ASP A 31 -1.42 1.68 8.93
N SER A 32 -0.62 2.18 9.87
CA SER A 32 -0.68 3.57 10.37
C SER A 32 -0.26 4.58 9.30
N THR A 33 0.71 4.24 8.44
CA THR A 33 1.17 5.11 7.34
C THR A 33 0.28 5.04 6.11
N ARG A 34 -0.28 3.86 5.79
CA ARG A 34 -1.17 3.66 4.64
C ARG A 34 -2.42 4.55 4.69
N GLY A 35 -3.02 4.70 5.87
CA GLY A 35 -4.25 5.48 6.05
C GLY A 35 -4.13 6.93 5.55
N PRO A 36 -3.17 7.72 6.10
CA PRO A 36 -2.86 9.06 5.63
C PRO A 36 -2.53 9.15 4.13
N ILE A 37 -1.74 8.21 3.60
CA ILE A 37 -1.38 8.18 2.16
C ILE A 37 -2.64 8.03 1.29
N TYR A 38 -3.58 7.15 1.67
CA TYR A 38 -4.83 6.99 0.94
C TYR A 38 -5.68 8.25 0.99
N SER A 39 -5.81 8.87 2.17
CA SER A 39 -6.55 10.13 2.32
C SER A 39 -5.96 11.25 1.46
N ARG A 40 -4.64 11.42 1.45
CA ARG A 40 -3.97 12.45 0.63
C ARG A 40 -4.12 12.16 -0.85
N THR A 41 -3.93 10.91 -1.28
CA THR A 41 -4.16 10.50 -2.68
C THR A 41 -5.58 10.83 -3.13
N HIS A 42 -6.58 10.54 -2.29
CA HIS A 42 -7.97 10.86 -2.61
C HIS A 42 -8.24 12.37 -2.64
N ALA A 43 -7.63 13.13 -1.73
CA ALA A 43 -7.74 14.58 -1.72
C ALA A 43 -7.27 15.16 -3.06
N GLU A 44 -6.13 14.73 -3.58
CA GLU A 44 -5.55 15.26 -4.84
C GLU A 44 -6.32 14.88 -6.12
N GLN A 45 -7.38 14.06 -6.04
CA GLN A 45 -8.19 13.71 -7.22
C GLN A 45 -8.89 14.91 -7.87
N TRP A 46 -9.14 15.99 -7.13
CA TRP A 46 -9.79 17.19 -7.67
C TRP A 46 -8.98 17.80 -8.82
N ALA A 47 -7.65 17.86 -8.69
CA ALA A 47 -6.76 18.48 -9.68
C ALA A 47 -6.72 17.65 -10.97
N ILE A 48 -6.71 16.31 -10.83
CA ILE A 48 -6.78 15.39 -11.97
C ILE A 48 -8.12 15.51 -12.69
N ASN A 49 -9.23 15.50 -11.95
CA ASN A 49 -10.57 15.57 -12.52
C ASN A 49 -10.79 16.89 -13.27
N ALA A 50 -10.32 18.01 -12.72
CA ALA A 50 -10.38 19.32 -13.38
C ALA A 50 -9.60 19.31 -14.71
N ASN A 51 -8.40 18.73 -14.75
CA ASN A 51 -7.55 18.75 -15.93
C ASN A 51 -8.04 17.79 -17.05
N VAL A 52 -8.57 16.61 -16.68
CA VAL A 52 -8.97 15.58 -17.66
C VAL A 52 -10.41 15.76 -18.15
N HIS A 53 -11.34 16.21 -17.30
CA HIS A 53 -12.78 16.21 -17.61
C HIS A 53 -13.41 17.60 -17.78
N TYR A 54 -12.79 18.66 -17.26
CA TYR A 54 -13.35 20.02 -17.27
C TYR A 54 -12.34 21.00 -17.83
N ASN A 55 -12.11 20.94 -19.16
CA ASN A 55 -11.13 21.78 -19.81
C ASN A 55 -11.63 23.23 -19.96
N ASN A 56 -11.60 23.98 -18.86
CA ASN A 56 -11.55 25.43 -18.89
C ASN A 56 -10.11 25.84 -18.55
N TRP A 57 -9.15 25.50 -19.42
CA TRP A 57 -7.76 25.97 -19.43
C TRP A 57 -7.15 26.28 -18.05
N ALA A 58 -7.26 25.34 -17.10
CA ALA A 58 -6.60 25.50 -15.82
C ALA A 58 -5.09 25.40 -16.06
N ASN A 59 -4.42 26.54 -16.13
CA ASN A 59 -2.96 26.61 -16.23
C ASN A 59 -2.37 26.21 -14.87
N PHE A 60 -2.30 24.91 -14.61
CA PHE A 60 -1.62 24.37 -13.43
C PHE A 60 -0.12 24.68 -13.52
N SER A 61 0.42 25.25 -12.45
CA SER A 61 1.86 25.41 -12.26
C SER A 61 2.48 24.12 -11.73
N VAL A 62 3.81 24.07 -11.74
CA VAL A 62 4.57 22.99 -11.08
C VAL A 62 4.18 22.87 -9.60
N ASN A 63 3.90 23.99 -8.92
CA ASN A 63 3.52 23.98 -7.51
C ASN A 63 2.15 23.34 -7.28
N ASP A 64 1.24 23.47 -8.24
CA ASP A 64 -0.10 22.88 -8.13
C ASP A 64 -0.08 21.37 -8.38
N LEU A 65 0.84 20.88 -9.21
CA LEU A 65 0.99 19.45 -9.50
C LEU A 65 1.92 18.71 -8.52
N ARG A 66 2.85 19.42 -7.87
CA ARG A 66 3.75 18.81 -6.88
C ARG A 66 3.03 17.98 -5.81
N PRO A 67 1.97 18.46 -5.12
CA PRO A 67 1.28 17.64 -4.12
C PRO A 67 0.63 16.39 -4.72
N VAL A 68 0.14 16.47 -5.97
CA VAL A 68 -0.40 15.32 -6.71
C VAL A 68 0.67 14.27 -6.96
N VAL A 69 1.84 14.70 -7.43
CA VAL A 69 2.99 13.82 -7.71
C VAL A 69 3.49 13.17 -6.42
N GLU A 70 3.69 13.93 -5.35
CA GLU A 70 4.14 13.42 -4.05
C GLU A 70 3.12 12.45 -3.44
N ALA A 71 1.83 12.75 -3.52
CA ALA A 71 0.77 11.85 -3.07
C ALA A 71 0.79 10.52 -3.82
N PHE A 72 0.96 10.56 -5.15
CA PHE A 72 1.01 9.37 -5.98
C PHE A 72 2.30 8.56 -5.78
N GLN A 73 3.45 9.22 -5.61
CA GLN A 73 4.72 8.55 -5.28
C GLN A 73 4.61 7.78 -3.97
N ASP A 74 4.10 8.39 -2.91
CA ASP A 74 3.91 7.70 -1.63
C ASP A 74 2.92 6.55 -1.72
N LEU A 75 1.87 6.69 -2.55
CA LEU A 75 0.96 5.59 -2.84
C LEU A 75 1.69 4.41 -3.50
N CYS A 76 2.54 4.68 -4.50
CA CYS A 76 3.32 3.66 -5.18
C CYS A 76 4.30 2.96 -4.22
N LEU A 77 4.96 3.71 -3.33
CA LEU A 77 5.91 3.18 -2.36
C LEU A 77 5.29 2.14 -1.42
N LEU A 78 3.97 2.21 -1.14
CA LEU A 78 3.27 1.18 -0.36
C LEU A 78 3.32 -0.21 -1.00
N PHE A 79 3.56 -0.30 -2.32
CA PHE A 79 3.60 -1.56 -3.05
C PHE A 79 5.03 -1.99 -3.41
N LEU A 80 6.05 -1.25 -2.98
CA LEU A 80 7.45 -1.56 -3.24
C LEU A 80 8.14 -2.09 -1.99
N CYS A 81 9.06 -3.02 -2.19
CA CYS A 81 9.91 -3.50 -1.12
C CYS A 81 10.96 -2.45 -0.76
N HIS A 82 11.01 -2.05 0.50
CA HIS A 82 11.98 -1.07 1.00
C HIS A 82 13.44 -1.53 0.88
N SER A 83 13.71 -2.83 0.71
CA SER A 83 15.08 -3.36 0.62
C SER A 83 15.61 -3.46 -0.80
N CYS A 84 14.79 -3.85 -1.78
CA CYS A 84 15.24 -4.07 -3.15
C CYS A 84 14.49 -3.26 -4.21
N GLY A 85 13.48 -2.47 -3.82
CA GLY A 85 12.61 -1.72 -4.74
C GLY A 85 11.64 -2.58 -5.56
N GLY A 86 11.69 -3.91 -5.42
CA GLY A 86 10.80 -4.82 -6.16
C GLY A 86 9.35 -4.72 -5.70
N ILE A 87 8.42 -4.86 -6.65
CA ILE A 87 6.97 -4.86 -6.37
C ILE A 87 6.61 -6.06 -5.50
N ILE A 88 5.82 -5.82 -4.43
CA ILE A 88 5.25 -6.90 -3.62
C ILE A 88 4.07 -7.53 -4.35
N TYR A 89 3.92 -8.84 -4.19
CA TYR A 89 2.86 -9.59 -4.86
C TYR A 89 2.20 -10.57 -3.91
N LEU A 90 0.97 -10.95 -4.25
CA LEU A 90 0.22 -11.96 -3.52
C LEU A 90 0.56 -13.35 -4.05
N ALA A 91 1.16 -14.20 -3.21
CA ALA A 91 1.27 -15.62 -3.52
C ALA A 91 -0.02 -16.35 -3.14
N LYS A 92 -0.37 -17.33 -3.98
CA LYS A 92 -1.53 -18.19 -3.78
C LYS A 92 -1.10 -19.66 -3.80
N GLN A 93 -1.76 -20.48 -3.01
CA GLN A 93 -1.68 -21.94 -3.07
C GLN A 93 -3.10 -22.47 -3.27
N ASN A 94 -3.33 -23.28 -4.29
CA ASN A 94 -4.67 -23.78 -4.65
C ASN A 94 -5.72 -22.64 -4.72
N PHE A 95 -5.37 -21.56 -5.42
CA PHE A 95 -6.16 -20.32 -5.55
C PHE A 95 -6.41 -19.54 -4.26
N LYS A 96 -5.94 -20.01 -3.10
CA LYS A 96 -6.08 -19.33 -1.80
C LYS A 96 -4.87 -18.44 -1.53
N PRO A 97 -5.06 -17.16 -1.16
CA PRO A 97 -3.98 -16.28 -0.70
C PRO A 97 -3.22 -16.89 0.48
N VAL A 98 -1.89 -17.00 0.38
CA VAL A 98 -1.05 -17.59 1.45
C VAL A 98 -0.05 -16.60 2.03
N ASN A 99 0.55 -15.74 1.21
CA ASN A 99 1.39 -14.65 1.69
C ASN A 99 1.38 -13.46 0.73
N VAL A 100 1.68 -12.27 1.24
CA VAL A 100 2.14 -11.14 0.43
C VAL A 100 3.65 -11.12 0.55
N ARG A 101 4.38 -11.14 -0.56
CA ARG A 101 5.84 -11.27 -0.52
C ARG A 101 6.55 -10.48 -1.61
N CYS A 102 7.85 -10.29 -1.41
CA CYS A 102 8.77 -9.84 -2.43
C CYS A 102 9.68 -11.00 -2.90
N ASN A 103 10.26 -10.88 -4.09
CA ASN A 103 11.23 -11.85 -4.61
C ASN A 103 12.50 -11.92 -3.77
N CYS A 104 12.95 -10.81 -3.17
CA CYS A 104 14.13 -10.80 -2.28
C CYS A 104 13.89 -11.43 -0.91
N GLY A 105 12.64 -11.75 -0.55
CA GLY A 105 12.27 -12.38 0.72
C GLY A 105 12.13 -11.44 1.92
N THR A 106 12.64 -10.20 1.86
CA THR A 106 12.54 -9.23 2.96
C THR A 106 11.09 -8.99 3.39
N ILE A 107 10.19 -8.84 2.42
CA ILE A 107 8.75 -8.81 2.68
C ILE A 107 8.20 -10.23 2.52
N ASN A 108 7.66 -10.76 3.61
CA ASN A 108 6.93 -12.03 3.62
C ASN A 108 5.84 -12.03 4.71
N TRP A 109 4.65 -11.54 4.37
CA TRP A 109 3.51 -11.47 5.26
C TRP A 109 2.68 -12.74 5.15
N ASN A 110 2.85 -13.66 6.11
CA ASN A 110 2.03 -14.87 6.16
C ASN A 110 0.55 -14.51 6.41
N LEU A 111 -0.36 -15.02 5.57
CA LEU A 111 -1.80 -14.80 5.68
C LEU A 111 -2.54 -15.97 6.36
N ILE A 112 -1.83 -17.04 6.74
CA ILE A 112 -2.40 -18.26 7.33
C ILE A 112 -2.15 -18.29 8.84
N LYS A 113 -3.22 -18.30 9.63
CA LYS A 113 -3.15 -18.45 11.09
C LYS A 113 -2.63 -19.83 11.49
N LYS A 114 -1.95 -19.90 12.64
CA LYS A 114 -1.64 -21.16 13.32
C LYS A 114 -2.95 -21.90 13.63
N LYS A 115 -2.97 -23.20 13.35
CA LYS A 115 -4.10 -24.06 13.69
C LYS A 115 -4.10 -24.37 15.18
#